data_AF-A0A3D9ZG37-F1
#
_entry.id   AF-A0A3D9ZG37-F1
#
_cell.length_a   1.000
_cell.length_b   1.000
_cell.length_c   1.000
_cell.angle_alpha   90.00
_cell.angle_beta   90.00
_cell.angle_gamma   90.00
#
_symmetry.space_group_name_H-M   'P 1'
#
loop_
_entity.id
_entity.type
_entity.pdbx_description
1 polymer ?
#
loop_
_entity_poly.entity_id
_entity_poly.type
_entity_poly.pdbx_seq_one_letter_code
_entity_poly.pdbx_strand_id
1 'polypeptide(L)'
;MITELIPQAVDEVLARAASWLGWDGRPVYRDGNAWTPHKAIRRVADHLVDHLAEIDCRLAGLPTIPDEWHGRTVTTHADFAHFTEVDLDEARSRLTRLAACYRARLLALDPEALDRKTDDAWSLRAVVEHVSNITYYARMLDGTD
;
A
#
# COMPACT_ATOMS: atom_id res chain seq x y z
N MET A 1 14.89 4.85 9.08
CA MET A 1 15.24 3.43 9.34
C MET A 1 14.31 2.56 8.50
N ILE A 2 14.76 1.40 8.03
CA ILE A 2 13.95 0.50 7.16
C ILE A 2 12.60 0.14 7.81
N THR A 3 12.57 -0.01 9.14
CA THR A 3 11.37 -0.32 9.95
C THR A 3 10.31 0.79 9.96
N GLU A 4 10.68 2.01 9.60
CA GLU A 4 9.80 3.18 9.64
C GLU A 4 9.31 3.60 8.26
N LEU A 5 9.87 3.05 7.17
CA LEU A 5 9.49 3.47 5.81
C LEU A 5 8.00 3.26 5.54
N ILE A 6 7.47 2.08 5.88
CA ILE A 6 6.07 1.73 5.65
C ILE A 6 5.13 2.49 6.60
N PRO A 7 5.39 2.56 7.93
CA PRO A 7 4.64 3.44 8.82
C PRO A 7 4.55 4.88 8.34
N GLN A 8 5.67 5.48 7.94
CA GLN A 8 5.70 6.86 7.44
C GLN A 8 4.91 7.02 6.14
N ALA A 9 5.03 6.07 5.22
CA ALA A 9 4.25 6.08 3.98
C ALA A 9 2.74 5.94 4.24
N VAL A 10 2.33 5.11 5.21
CA VAL A 10 0.93 4.99 5.62
C VAL A 10 0.42 6.28 6.25
N ASP A 11 1.19 6.91 7.14
CA ASP A 11 0.84 8.21 7.72
C ASP A 11 0.65 9.27 6.62
N GLU A 12 1.54 9.28 5.61
CA GLU A 12 1.47 10.19 4.46
C GLU A 12 0.21 9.97 3.60
N VAL A 13 -0.17 8.70 3.39
CA VAL A 13 -1.41 8.32 2.69
C VAL A 13 -2.63 8.76 3.48
N LEU A 14 -2.68 8.48 4.78
CA LEU A 14 -3.83 8.81 5.63
C LEU A 14 -4.00 10.33 5.81
N ALA A 15 -2.90 11.07 5.85
CA ALA A 15 -2.92 12.53 5.85
C ALA A 15 -3.55 13.10 4.57
N ARG A 16 -3.22 12.52 3.40
CA ARG A 16 -3.90 12.88 2.14
C ARG A 16 -5.34 12.43 2.12
N ALA A 17 -5.64 11.24 2.62
CA ALA A 17 -7.01 10.72 2.62
C ALA A 17 -7.99 11.64 3.36
N ALA A 18 -7.52 12.34 4.39
CA ALA A 18 -8.32 13.33 5.09
C ALA A 18 -8.81 14.49 4.20
N SER A 19 -8.08 14.87 3.13
CA SER A 19 -8.51 15.92 2.21
C SER A 19 -9.56 15.45 1.19
N TRP A 20 -9.82 14.14 1.11
CA TRP A 20 -10.82 13.57 0.19
C TRP A 20 -12.23 13.53 0.80
N LEU A 21 -12.40 13.92 2.06
CA LEU A 21 -13.73 14.05 2.67
C LEU A 21 -14.56 15.06 1.88
N GLY A 22 -15.76 14.64 1.46
CA GLY A 22 -16.61 15.46 0.60
C GLY A 22 -16.20 15.46 -0.88
N TRP A 23 -15.37 14.50 -1.32
CA TRP A 23 -15.07 14.28 -2.73
C TRP A 23 -16.34 14.31 -3.60
N ASP A 24 -16.26 15.02 -4.73
CA ASP A 24 -17.41 15.38 -5.58
C ASP A 24 -17.94 14.24 -6.46
N GLY A 25 -17.38 13.03 -6.29
CA GLY A 25 -17.73 11.84 -7.07
C GLY A 25 -17.07 11.76 -8.44
N ARG A 26 -16.23 12.73 -8.83
CA ARG A 26 -15.54 12.70 -10.13
C ARG A 26 -14.15 12.08 -10.01
N PRO A 27 -13.86 11.01 -10.79
CA PRO A 27 -12.54 10.40 -10.76
C PRO A 27 -11.48 11.31 -11.40
N VAL A 28 -10.24 11.14 -10.96
CA VAL A 28 -9.06 11.68 -11.66
C VAL A 28 -8.56 10.64 -12.66
N TYR A 29 -8.48 11.00 -13.95
CA TYR A 29 -7.96 10.09 -14.97
C TYR A 29 -6.45 10.25 -15.12
N ARG A 30 -5.68 9.25 -14.67
CA ARG A 30 -4.22 9.23 -14.74
C ARG A 30 -3.70 7.82 -14.99
N ASP A 31 -2.62 7.73 -15.74
CA ASP A 31 -1.96 6.46 -16.10
C ASP A 31 -2.95 5.40 -16.63
N GLY A 32 -3.86 5.85 -17.50
CA GLY A 32 -4.88 5.00 -18.13
C GLY A 32 -5.98 4.50 -17.20
N ASN A 33 -6.12 5.08 -16.00
CA ASN A 33 -7.04 4.62 -14.97
C ASN A 33 -7.90 5.75 -14.40
N ALA A 34 -9.15 5.43 -14.03
CA ALA A 34 -9.97 6.29 -13.21
C ALA A 34 -9.59 6.09 -11.73
N TRP A 35 -9.07 7.13 -11.09
CA TRP A 35 -8.69 7.14 -9.68
C TRP A 35 -9.77 7.82 -8.83
N THR A 36 -10.12 7.16 -7.75
CA THR A 36 -11.07 7.63 -6.73
C THR A 36 -10.43 7.46 -5.35
N PRO A 37 -10.94 8.14 -4.31
CA PRO A 37 -10.49 7.91 -2.93
C PRO A 37 -10.50 6.43 -2.53
N HIS A 38 -11.59 5.73 -2.80
CA HIS A 38 -11.73 4.31 -2.50
C HIS A 38 -10.75 3.43 -3.27
N LYS A 39 -10.53 3.70 -4.57
CA LYS A 39 -9.50 2.97 -5.33
C LYS A 39 -8.11 3.19 -4.74
N ALA A 40 -7.77 4.42 -4.37
CA ALA A 40 -6.48 4.73 -3.79
C ALA A 40 -6.26 3.98 -2.47
N ILE A 41 -7.23 4.01 -1.54
CA ILE A 41 -7.16 3.27 -0.27
C ILE A 41 -7.08 1.76 -0.51
N ARG A 42 -7.93 1.21 -1.39
CA ARG A 42 -7.91 -0.21 -1.75
C ARG A 42 -6.55 -0.61 -2.30
N ARG A 43 -5.97 0.16 -3.22
CA ARG A 43 -4.65 -0.14 -3.79
C ARG A 43 -3.52 -0.08 -2.80
N VAL A 44 -3.58 0.82 -1.82
CA VAL A 44 -2.63 0.84 -0.71
C VAL A 44 -2.79 -0.44 0.12
N ALA A 45 -4.01 -0.82 0.49
CA ALA A 45 -4.27 -2.03 1.26
C ALA A 45 -3.84 -3.30 0.53
N ASP A 46 -4.25 -3.48 -0.73
CA ASP A 46 -3.86 -4.59 -1.59
C ASP A 46 -2.33 -4.72 -1.63
N HIS A 47 -1.62 -3.64 -1.98
CA HIS A 47 -0.17 -3.66 -2.14
C HIS A 47 0.57 -3.97 -0.82
N LEU A 48 0.05 -3.52 0.32
CA LEU A 48 0.55 -3.91 1.64
C LEU A 48 0.27 -5.38 1.96
N VAL A 49 -0.87 -5.93 1.56
CA VAL A 49 -1.17 -7.35 1.79
C VAL A 49 -0.31 -8.24 0.89
N ASP A 50 -0.23 -7.91 -0.40
CA ASP A 50 0.51 -8.68 -1.41
C ASP A 50 1.97 -8.87 -0.98
N HIS A 51 2.64 -7.79 -0.58
CA HIS A 51 4.05 -7.87 -0.21
C HIS A 51 4.27 -8.34 1.22
N LEU A 52 3.30 -8.20 2.14
CA LEU A 52 3.41 -8.82 3.46
C LEU A 52 3.34 -10.35 3.31
N ALA A 53 2.45 -10.85 2.46
CA ALA A 53 2.35 -12.27 2.11
C ALA A 53 3.65 -12.76 1.44
N GLU A 54 4.20 -11.99 0.49
CA GLU A 54 5.49 -12.29 -0.14
C GLU A 54 6.62 -12.43 0.89
N ILE A 55 6.76 -11.45 1.79
CA ILE A 55 7.80 -11.45 2.83
C ILE A 55 7.62 -12.66 3.75
N ASP A 56 6.39 -12.95 4.17
CA ASP A 56 6.10 -14.06 5.08
C ASP A 56 6.39 -15.42 4.44
N CYS A 57 6.01 -15.64 3.18
CA CYS A 57 6.36 -16.86 2.45
C CYS A 57 7.88 -17.02 2.32
N ARG A 58 8.58 -15.96 1.91
CA ARG A 58 10.05 -15.99 1.75
C ARG A 58 10.77 -16.31 3.06
N LEU A 59 10.36 -15.68 4.17
CA LEU A 59 10.93 -15.95 5.49
C LEU A 59 10.64 -17.36 6.00
N ALA A 60 9.50 -17.95 5.61
CA ALA A 60 9.16 -19.33 5.92
C ALA A 60 9.80 -20.37 4.98
N GLY A 61 10.52 -19.94 3.94
CA GLY A 61 11.05 -20.83 2.90
C GLY A 61 9.97 -21.46 2.02
N LEU A 62 8.80 -20.83 1.92
CA LEU A 62 7.67 -21.27 1.11
C LEU A 62 7.62 -20.53 -0.23
N PRO A 63 7.09 -21.15 -1.30
CA PRO A 63 6.83 -20.45 -2.56
C PRO A 63 5.91 -19.24 -2.37
N THR A 64 6.19 -18.16 -3.10
CA THR A 64 5.30 -17.00 -3.17
C THR A 64 4.14 -17.27 -4.13
N ILE A 65 3.00 -16.64 -3.88
CA ILE A 65 1.82 -16.72 -4.75
C ILE A 65 1.75 -15.39 -5.54
N PRO A 66 1.68 -15.41 -6.88
CA PRO A 66 1.61 -14.19 -7.67
C PRO A 66 0.25 -13.48 -7.53
N ASP A 67 0.25 -12.15 -7.61
CA ASP A 67 -0.98 -11.35 -7.80
C ASP A 67 -1.49 -11.52 -9.24
N GLU A 68 -2.62 -12.21 -9.39
CA GLU A 68 -3.31 -12.36 -10.68
C GLU A 68 -4.45 -11.35 -10.87
N TRP A 69 -4.83 -10.62 -9.82
CA TRP A 69 -5.91 -9.64 -9.86
C TRP A 69 -5.50 -8.37 -10.59
N HIS A 70 -4.22 -7.99 -10.50
CA HIS A 70 -3.66 -6.78 -11.13
C HIS A 70 -4.44 -5.52 -10.74
N GLY A 71 -4.81 -5.40 -9.46
CA GLY A 71 -5.85 -4.47 -9.00
C GLY A 71 -5.66 -2.99 -9.36
N ARG A 72 -4.45 -2.58 -9.75
CA ARG A 72 -4.14 -1.24 -10.27
C ARG A 72 -4.94 -0.91 -11.54
N THR A 73 -5.08 -1.87 -12.44
CA THR A 73 -5.71 -1.67 -13.77
C THR A 73 -7.24 -1.66 -13.71
N VAL A 74 -7.82 -1.95 -12.54
CA VAL A 74 -9.27 -2.07 -12.36
C VAL A 74 -9.78 -0.96 -11.46
N THR A 75 -10.85 -0.30 -11.91
CA THR A 75 -11.70 0.55 -11.07
C THR A 75 -13.08 -0.09 -11.04
N THR A 76 -13.48 -0.55 -9.86
CA THR A 76 -14.74 -1.25 -9.61
C THR A 76 -15.87 -0.26 -9.34
N HIS A 77 -17.12 -0.74 -9.38
CA HIS A 77 -18.26 0.10 -8.97
C HIS A 77 -18.19 0.54 -7.50
N ALA A 78 -17.64 -0.30 -6.61
CA ALA A 78 -17.45 0.07 -5.21
C ALA A 78 -16.47 1.23 -5.04
N ASP A 79 -15.48 1.35 -5.93
CA ASP A 79 -14.52 2.45 -5.89
C ASP A 79 -15.17 3.82 -6.16
N PHE A 80 -16.38 3.88 -6.73
CA PHE A 80 -17.12 5.12 -6.98
C PHE A 80 -18.05 5.53 -5.84
N ALA A 81 -18.08 4.81 -4.73
CA ALA A 81 -18.86 5.21 -3.55
C ALA A 81 -18.39 6.58 -3.00
N HIS A 82 -19.26 7.27 -2.27
CA HIS A 82 -18.85 8.46 -1.53
C HIS A 82 -17.75 8.12 -0.53
N PHE A 83 -16.80 9.03 -0.35
CA PHE A 83 -15.75 8.90 0.66
C PHE A 83 -16.11 9.75 1.87
N THR A 84 -16.43 9.09 2.97
CA THR A 84 -16.98 9.68 4.19
C THR A 84 -16.01 9.57 5.36
N GLU A 85 -16.37 10.18 6.49
CA GLU A 85 -15.60 10.07 7.74
C GLU A 85 -15.48 8.63 8.22
N VAL A 86 -16.49 7.79 7.99
CA VAL A 86 -16.48 6.36 8.35
C VAL A 86 -15.47 5.60 7.51
N ASP A 87 -15.37 5.91 6.21
CA ASP A 87 -14.39 5.28 5.31
C ASP A 87 -12.96 5.68 5.69
N LEU A 88 -12.76 6.95 6.07
CA LEU A 88 -11.46 7.42 6.58
C LEU A 88 -11.09 6.76 7.91
N ASP A 89 -12.03 6.62 8.85
CA ASP A 89 -11.79 5.92 10.12
C ASP A 89 -11.43 4.46 9.90
N GLU A 90 -12.15 3.79 9.00
CA GLU A 90 -11.88 2.42 8.60
C GLU A 90 -10.48 2.28 7.98
N ALA A 91 -10.12 3.18 7.06
CA ALA A 91 -8.80 3.23 6.44
C ALA A 91 -7.70 3.44 7.47
N ARG A 92 -7.85 4.40 8.39
CA ARG A 92 -6.90 4.61 9.51
C ARG A 92 -6.73 3.35 10.32
N SER A 93 -7.85 2.76 10.75
CA SER A 93 -7.83 1.56 11.57
C SER A 93 -7.08 0.42 10.88
N ARG A 94 -7.38 0.13 9.61
CA ARG A 94 -6.77 -0.98 8.87
C ARG A 94 -5.32 -0.73 8.49
N LEU A 95 -5.03 0.40 7.86
CA LEU A 95 -3.69 0.67 7.31
C LEU A 95 -2.65 0.85 8.41
N THR A 96 -3.00 1.49 9.54
CA THR A 96 -2.09 1.60 10.69
C THR A 96 -1.75 0.22 11.27
N ARG A 97 -2.72 -0.71 11.34
CA ARG A 97 -2.45 -2.08 11.81
C ARG A 97 -1.59 -2.89 10.84
N LEU A 98 -1.79 -2.73 9.52
CA LEU A 98 -0.90 -3.33 8.52
C LEU A 98 0.52 -2.78 8.64
N ALA A 99 0.69 -1.46 8.75
CA ALA A 99 2.00 -0.85 8.98
C ALA A 99 2.68 -1.37 10.26
N ALA A 100 1.92 -1.58 11.34
CA ALA A 100 2.43 -2.18 12.56
C ALA A 100 2.91 -3.63 12.35
N CYS A 101 2.23 -4.43 11.52
CA CYS A 101 2.66 -5.79 11.18
C CYS A 101 4.01 -5.77 10.46
N TYR A 102 4.19 -4.87 9.49
CA TYR A 102 5.47 -4.66 8.81
C TYR A 102 6.57 -4.26 9.80
N ARG A 103 6.31 -3.26 10.65
CA ARG A 103 7.29 -2.81 11.65
C ARG A 103 7.71 -3.95 12.57
N ALA A 104 6.75 -4.72 13.09
CA ALA A 104 7.00 -5.87 13.95
C ALA A 104 7.84 -6.93 13.24
N ARG A 105 7.52 -7.24 11.98
CA ARG A 105 8.28 -8.20 11.17
C ARG A 105 9.71 -7.75 10.95
N LEU A 106 9.91 -6.49 10.56
CA LEU A 106 11.24 -5.94 10.25
C LEU A 106 12.13 -5.78 11.49
N LEU A 107 11.54 -5.48 12.65
CA LEU A 107 12.28 -5.42 13.93
C LEU A 107 12.81 -6.79 14.36
N ALA A 108 12.17 -7.88 13.94
CA ALA A 108 12.58 -9.23 14.28
C ALA A 108 13.69 -9.79 13.36
N LEU A 109 14.01 -9.10 12.25
CA LEU A 109 15.03 -9.53 11.30
C LEU A 109 16.40 -8.96 11.69
N ASP A 110 17.44 -9.78 11.53
CA ASP A 110 18.80 -9.27 11.54
C ASP A 110 19.12 -8.49 10.24
N PRO A 111 20.10 -7.58 10.25
CA PRO A 111 20.46 -6.80 9.07
C PRO A 111 20.89 -7.65 7.87
N GLU A 112 21.53 -8.81 8.11
CA GLU A 112 22.00 -9.68 7.03
C GLU A 112 20.84 -10.35 6.29
N ALA A 113 19.76 -10.73 6.99
CA ALA A 113 18.55 -11.29 6.40
C ALA A 113 17.83 -10.27 5.50
N LEU A 114 17.88 -8.98 5.85
CA LEU A 114 17.32 -7.92 5.02
C LEU A 114 18.04 -7.78 3.67
N ASP A 115 19.35 -7.99 3.66
CA ASP A 115 20.21 -7.77 2.50
C ASP A 115 20.54 -9.04 1.71
N ARG A 116 20.23 -10.21 2.26
CA ARG A 116 20.39 -11.49 1.58
C ARG A 116 19.56 -11.52 0.30
N LYS A 117 20.22 -11.82 -0.81
CA LYS A 117 19.57 -12.11 -2.09
C LYS A 117 19.42 -13.61 -2.27
N THR A 118 18.29 -14.02 -2.82
CA THR A 118 18.05 -15.38 -3.31
C THR A 118 17.95 -15.29 -4.83
N ASP A 119 18.93 -15.82 -5.56
CA ASP A 119 18.99 -15.83 -7.02
C ASP A 119 18.65 -14.46 -7.66
N ASP A 120 17.73 -14.44 -8.63
CA ASP A 120 17.24 -13.26 -9.36
C ASP A 120 16.22 -12.41 -8.57
N ALA A 121 15.92 -12.77 -7.32
CA ALA A 121 14.94 -12.05 -6.51
C ALA A 121 15.54 -10.81 -5.81
N TRP A 122 14.71 -9.79 -5.63
CA TRP A 122 15.03 -8.65 -4.78
C TRP A 122 15.29 -9.08 -3.34
N SER A 123 16.22 -8.39 -2.66
CA SER A 123 16.39 -8.54 -1.21
C SER A 123 15.14 -8.05 -0.48
N LEU A 124 14.94 -8.49 0.77
CA LEU A 124 13.81 -8.01 1.57
C LEU A 124 13.87 -6.49 1.78
N ARG A 125 15.08 -5.92 1.89
CA ARG A 125 15.26 -4.46 1.92
C ARG A 125 14.67 -3.79 0.69
N ALA A 126 15.01 -4.26 -0.50
CA ALA A 126 14.51 -3.70 -1.75
C ALA A 126 12.99 -3.88 -1.89
N VAL A 127 12.42 -5.00 -1.41
CA VAL A 127 10.97 -5.19 -1.34
C VAL A 127 10.32 -4.15 -0.41
N VAL A 128 10.86 -3.92 0.79
CA VAL A 128 10.31 -2.92 1.73
C VAL A 128 10.39 -1.51 1.16
N GLU A 129 11.50 -1.17 0.51
CA GLU A 129 11.67 0.12 -0.18
C GLU A 129 10.64 0.26 -1.31
N HIS A 130 10.42 -0.80 -2.10
CA HIS A 130 9.38 -0.83 -3.12
C HIS A 130 7.99 -0.57 -2.52
N VAL A 131 7.62 -1.32 -1.49
CA VAL A 131 6.32 -1.21 -0.79
C VAL A 131 6.11 0.19 -0.22
N SER A 132 7.16 0.85 0.27
CA SER A 132 7.04 2.20 0.82
C SER A 132 6.57 3.24 -0.22
N ASN A 133 6.63 2.93 -1.52
CA ASN A 133 6.11 3.78 -2.58
C ASN A 133 4.57 3.79 -2.68
N ILE A 134 3.83 3.15 -1.77
CA ILE A 134 2.35 3.21 -1.68
C ILE A 134 1.78 4.63 -1.71
N THR A 135 2.56 5.64 -1.32
CA THR A 135 2.19 7.06 -1.42
C THR A 135 1.84 7.47 -2.84
N TYR A 136 2.42 6.80 -3.85
CA TYR A 136 2.09 6.99 -5.26
C TYR A 136 0.59 6.88 -5.52
N TYR A 137 -0.11 5.91 -4.91
CA TYR A 137 -1.54 5.71 -5.13
C TYR A 137 -2.38 6.86 -4.58
N ALA A 138 -2.00 7.43 -3.43
CA ALA A 138 -2.67 8.61 -2.88
C ALA A 138 -2.41 9.86 -3.74
N ARG A 139 -1.19 10.02 -4.26
CA ARG A 139 -0.81 11.15 -5.13
C ARG A 139 -1.53 11.14 -6.49
N MET A 140 -2.11 10.01 -6.91
CA MET A 140 -2.95 9.97 -8.11
C MET A 140 -4.16 10.90 -8.02
N LEU A 141 -4.58 11.30 -6.81
CA LEU A 141 -5.69 12.22 -6.58
C LEU A 141 -5.27 13.67 -6.35
N ASP A 142 -3.97 13.96 -6.31
CA ASP A 142 -3.49 15.34 -6.17
C ASP A 142 -3.97 16.18 -7.38
N GLY A 143 -4.29 17.46 -7.20
CA GLY A 143 -4.68 18.32 -8.33
C GLY A 143 -3.62 18.33 -9.44
N THR A 144 -4.02 18.47 -10.70
CA THR A 144 -3.10 19.01 -11.71
C THR A 144 -3.09 20.52 -11.50
N ASP A 145 -1.97 21.08 -11.05
CA ASP A 145 -1.70 22.50 -11.27
C ASP A 145 -1.75 22.82 -12.78
#